data_AF-A0A1V6EHZ3-F1
#
_entry.id   AF-A0A1V6EHZ3-F1
#
_cell.length_a   1.000
_cell.length_b   1.000
_cell.length_c   1.000
_cell.angle_alpha   90.00
_cell.angle_beta   90.00
_cell.angle_gamma   90.00
#
_symmetry.space_group_name_H-M   'P 1'
#
loop_
_entity.id
_entity.type
_entity.pdbx_description
1 polymer ?
#
loop_
_entity_poly.entity_id
_entity_poly.type
_entity_poly.pdbx_seq_one_letter_code
_entity_poly.pdbx_strand_id
1 'polypeptide(L)'
;MRLLYDKVYEQIRKTDFESLWKGFHAYHFALYDDEFVYLKGKIIDYEECFLGNTSIKYGDEQIAIWRVDDYTKEDPVLLAANIIHEMFHSYQYECREKRFPDDLKALDYPIVSDNILLKYAENQQIVKAVKSNDKRIIKECLSSVFASRARRKELIKEYIDYEYKMETVEGMAEYIGLCALKQLDYEKYENKINKYIDNLADTDNILFDNRRLAYYSGCLLLIALKQADICFFHDISKETKTVYELISEGFPAADLPEILHKYAIEESLKRYIDNRKKLFSDFFSKNPECTEKSFKICGYDPMNMVKLDNLVWCKYFVMLKEKAKEDPLLIYNQVVLKVDETDTTSVSAYYTV
;
A
#
# COMPACT_ATOMS: atom_id res chain seq x y z
N MET A 1 -11.22 1.40 25.04
CA MET A 1 -11.74 1.40 23.66
C MET A 1 -12.91 2.35 23.40
N ARG A 2 -14.09 2.25 24.04
CA ARG A 2 -15.27 3.11 23.75
C ARG A 2 -14.97 4.62 23.71
N LEU A 3 -14.28 5.14 24.72
CA LEU A 3 -13.90 6.56 24.75
C LEU A 3 -13.00 6.96 23.58
N LEU A 4 -12.11 6.06 23.12
CA LEU A 4 -11.28 6.30 21.93
C LEU A 4 -12.15 6.37 20.67
N TYR A 5 -13.08 5.42 20.51
CA TYR A 5 -14.05 5.42 19.41
C TYR A 5 -14.79 6.76 19.32
N ASP A 6 -15.34 7.24 20.43
CA ASP A 6 -16.11 8.48 20.46
C ASP A 6 -15.22 9.70 20.13
N LYS A 7 -13.99 9.73 20.64
CA LYS A 7 -13.02 10.79 20.29
C LYS A 7 -12.67 10.79 18.80
N VAL A 8 -12.43 9.62 18.21
CA VAL A 8 -12.14 9.47 16.78
C VAL A 8 -13.34 9.91 15.95
N TYR A 9 -14.54 9.45 16.29
CA TYR A 9 -15.79 9.82 15.63
C TYR A 9 -15.99 11.34 15.61
N GLU A 10 -15.71 12.03 16.73
CA GLU A 10 -15.79 13.48 16.80
C GLU A 10 -14.72 14.20 15.96
N GLN A 11 -13.54 13.60 15.71
CA GLN A 11 -12.59 14.17 14.75
C GLN A 11 -13.09 14.00 13.31
N ILE A 12 -13.56 12.80 12.96
CA ILE A 12 -14.11 12.50 11.62
C ILE A 12 -15.26 13.46 11.27
N ARG A 13 -16.13 13.77 12.23
CA ARG A 13 -17.24 14.73 12.04
C ARG A 13 -16.81 16.16 11.73
N LYS A 14 -15.57 16.55 12.04
CA LYS A 14 -15.03 17.90 11.74
C LYS A 14 -14.44 17.99 10.33
N THR A 15 -14.23 16.86 9.67
CA THR A 15 -13.62 16.80 8.34
C THR A 15 -14.63 17.16 7.26
N ASP A 16 -14.23 18.03 6.33
CA ASP A 16 -14.97 18.33 5.12
C ASP A 16 -14.58 17.32 4.02
N PHE A 17 -15.35 16.24 3.90
CA PHE A 17 -15.11 15.15 2.96
C PHE A 17 -15.20 15.58 1.48
N GLU A 18 -16.12 16.48 1.15
CA GLU A 18 -16.31 16.96 -0.24
C GLU A 18 -15.08 17.73 -0.73
N SER A 19 -14.38 18.42 0.19
CA SER A 19 -13.12 19.09 -0.11
C SER A 19 -11.92 18.13 -0.25
N LEU A 20 -11.99 16.92 0.32
CA LEU A 20 -10.95 15.90 0.17
C LEU A 20 -11.01 15.27 -1.23
N TRP A 21 -12.21 14.85 -1.62
CA TRP A 21 -12.49 14.33 -2.95
C TRP A 21 -13.97 14.53 -3.26
N LYS A 22 -14.28 15.11 -4.42
CA LYS A 22 -15.66 15.38 -4.81
C LYS A 22 -16.50 14.10 -4.83
N GLY A 23 -17.62 14.08 -4.12
CA GLY A 23 -18.51 12.93 -3.97
C GLY A 23 -18.13 11.97 -2.84
N PHE A 24 -16.96 12.13 -2.22
CA PHE A 24 -16.58 11.34 -1.06
C PHE A 24 -17.37 11.77 0.17
N HIS A 25 -17.82 10.80 0.96
CA HIS A 25 -18.59 11.02 2.18
C HIS A 25 -18.09 10.11 3.30
N ALA A 26 -18.48 10.42 4.53
CA ALA A 26 -18.11 9.60 5.69
C ALA A 26 -18.80 8.23 5.64
N TYR A 27 -18.02 7.17 5.88
CA TYR A 27 -18.54 5.81 6.07
C TYR A 27 -18.63 5.50 7.56
N HIS A 28 -19.30 4.41 7.91
CA HIS A 28 -19.17 3.88 9.27
C HIS A 28 -17.80 3.24 9.45
N PHE A 29 -17.32 3.22 10.69
CA PHE A 29 -16.10 2.52 11.05
C PHE A 29 -16.25 1.73 12.34
N ALA A 30 -15.40 0.72 12.50
CA ALA A 30 -15.23 -0.04 13.72
C ALA A 30 -13.79 0.02 14.24
N LEU A 31 -13.65 0.11 15.57
CA LEU A 31 -12.39 -0.21 16.25
C LEU A 31 -12.52 -1.59 16.87
N TYR A 32 -11.49 -2.43 16.78
CA TYR A 32 -11.57 -3.77 17.33
C TYR A 32 -10.25 -4.23 17.94
N ASP A 33 -10.34 -5.20 18.82
CA ASP A 33 -9.23 -5.96 19.39
C ASP A 33 -9.50 -7.48 19.26
N ASP A 34 -8.74 -8.31 19.95
CA ASP A 34 -8.89 -9.77 19.86
C ASP A 34 -10.18 -10.29 20.53
N GLU A 35 -10.90 -9.46 21.29
CA GLU A 35 -12.09 -9.88 22.04
C GLU A 35 -13.37 -9.20 21.53
N PHE A 36 -13.30 -7.90 21.19
CA PHE A 36 -14.48 -7.08 20.94
C PHE A 36 -14.34 -6.15 19.74
N VAL A 37 -15.49 -5.88 19.11
CA VAL A 37 -15.64 -4.87 18.05
C VAL A 37 -16.56 -3.75 18.54
N TYR A 38 -16.08 -2.51 18.38
CA TYR A 38 -16.78 -1.29 18.74
C TYR A 38 -17.25 -0.60 17.45
N LEU A 39 -18.55 -0.66 17.18
CA LEU A 39 -19.18 -0.14 15.96
C LEU A 39 -20.43 0.66 16.30
N LYS A 40 -20.46 1.94 15.88
CA LYS A 40 -21.52 2.90 16.25
C LYS A 40 -21.68 2.91 17.78
N GLY A 41 -22.90 2.78 18.30
CA GLY A 41 -23.18 2.65 19.74
C GLY A 41 -23.09 1.22 20.31
N LYS A 42 -22.63 0.22 19.54
CA LYS A 42 -22.67 -1.20 19.93
C LYS A 42 -21.27 -1.75 20.23
N ILE A 43 -21.22 -2.72 21.13
CA ILE A 43 -20.09 -3.62 21.36
C ILE A 43 -20.59 -5.00 20.97
N ILE A 44 -19.84 -5.71 20.13
CA ILE A 44 -20.10 -7.09 19.74
C ILE A 44 -18.84 -7.91 19.98
N ASP A 45 -18.99 -9.22 20.10
CA ASP A 45 -17.85 -10.13 20.19
C ASP A 45 -17.05 -10.10 18.87
N TYR A 46 -15.76 -10.40 18.96
CA TYR A 46 -14.91 -10.51 17.79
C TYR A 46 -15.46 -11.52 16.76
N GLU A 47 -15.45 -11.12 15.49
CA GLU A 47 -15.79 -11.96 14.35
C GLU A 47 -14.61 -12.03 13.38
N GLU A 48 -14.37 -13.18 12.75
CA GLU A 48 -13.19 -13.42 11.88
C GLU A 48 -13.08 -12.45 10.69
N CYS A 49 -14.19 -11.81 10.28
CA CYS A 49 -14.18 -10.80 9.22
C CYS A 49 -13.46 -9.50 9.61
N PHE A 50 -13.24 -9.25 10.91
CA PHE A 50 -12.45 -8.11 11.40
C PHE A 50 -10.96 -8.49 11.40
N LEU A 51 -10.33 -8.41 10.24
CA LEU A 51 -8.93 -8.79 10.03
C LEU A 51 -8.17 -7.71 9.26
N GLY A 52 -7.08 -7.23 9.86
CA GLY A 52 -6.27 -6.14 9.33
C GLY A 52 -6.91 -4.75 9.52
N ASN A 53 -6.21 -3.74 8.98
CA ASN A 53 -6.73 -2.39 8.87
C ASN A 53 -7.12 -2.20 7.41
N THR A 54 -8.41 -2.11 7.13
CA THR A 54 -8.93 -2.11 5.76
C THR A 54 -10.40 -1.66 5.72
N SER A 55 -11.03 -1.79 4.55
CA SER A 55 -12.47 -1.67 4.36
C SER A 55 -13.10 -3.04 4.11
N ILE A 56 -14.18 -3.37 4.83
CA ILE A 56 -14.92 -4.64 4.68
C ILE A 56 -16.40 -4.40 4.42
N LYS A 57 -17.06 -5.39 3.81
CA LYS A 57 -18.52 -5.47 3.76
C LYS A 57 -19.04 -6.14 5.02
N TYR A 58 -19.79 -5.42 5.86
CA TYR A 58 -20.39 -5.94 7.09
C TYR A 58 -21.90 -5.74 7.05
N GLY A 59 -22.63 -6.85 6.91
CA GLY A 59 -24.06 -6.82 6.55
C GLY A 59 -24.27 -6.23 5.15
N ASP A 60 -25.11 -5.20 5.07
CA ASP A 60 -25.43 -4.50 3.82
C ASP A 60 -24.57 -3.24 3.58
N GLU A 61 -23.68 -2.90 4.51
CA GLU A 61 -22.86 -1.68 4.47
C GLU A 61 -21.37 -2.01 4.23
N GLN A 62 -20.68 -1.13 3.50
CA GLN A 62 -19.21 -1.10 3.46
C GLN A 62 -18.71 -0.21 4.62
N ILE A 63 -17.78 -0.71 5.43
CA ILE A 63 -17.26 -0.01 6.60
C ILE A 63 -15.73 -0.04 6.65
N ALA A 64 -15.12 0.97 7.26
CA ALA A 64 -13.71 0.96 7.63
C ALA A 64 -13.49 0.19 8.94
N ILE A 65 -12.41 -0.57 9.05
CA ILE A 65 -12.04 -1.29 10.28
C ILE A 65 -10.61 -0.97 10.67
N TRP A 66 -10.37 -0.88 11.97
CA TRP A 66 -9.04 -0.62 12.52
C TRP A 66 -8.80 -1.42 13.80
N ARG A 67 -7.73 -2.22 13.79
CA ARG A 67 -7.25 -2.96 14.95
C ARG A 67 -6.53 -2.03 15.92
N VAL A 68 -6.87 -2.10 17.19
CA VAL A 68 -6.24 -1.32 18.26
C VAL A 68 -5.70 -2.27 19.32
N ASP A 69 -4.39 -2.48 19.33
CA ASP A 69 -3.74 -3.35 20.31
C ASP A 69 -3.65 -2.71 21.71
N ASP A 70 -3.39 -1.40 21.76
CA ASP A 70 -3.31 -0.64 23.02
C ASP A 70 -3.93 0.75 22.85
N TYR A 71 -5.21 0.85 23.19
CA TYR A 71 -6.00 2.08 23.04
C TYR A 71 -5.45 3.26 23.86
N THR A 72 -4.56 3.03 24.84
CA THR A 72 -3.98 4.11 25.66
C THR A 72 -2.86 4.85 24.94
N LYS A 73 -2.28 4.24 23.89
CA LYS A 73 -1.22 4.82 23.07
C LYS A 73 -1.74 5.49 21.80
N GLU A 74 -3.04 5.36 21.52
CA GLU A 74 -3.64 5.90 20.32
C GLU A 74 -3.86 7.41 20.40
N ASP A 75 -3.44 8.12 19.35
CA ASP A 75 -3.77 9.51 19.13
C ASP A 75 -5.06 9.60 18.32
N PRO A 76 -6.17 10.12 18.89
CA PRO A 76 -7.46 10.14 18.20
C PRO A 76 -7.44 10.92 16.88
N VAL A 77 -6.55 11.90 16.72
CA VAL A 77 -6.46 12.70 15.49
C VAL A 77 -5.75 11.91 14.39
N LEU A 78 -4.61 11.28 14.70
CA LEU A 78 -3.90 10.43 13.74
C LEU A 78 -4.74 9.22 13.35
N LEU A 79 -5.38 8.59 14.34
CA LEU A 79 -6.26 7.46 14.11
C LEU A 79 -7.47 7.84 13.25
N ALA A 80 -8.07 9.02 13.45
CA ALA A 80 -9.14 9.50 12.58
C ALA A 80 -8.68 9.70 11.13
N ALA A 81 -7.49 10.27 10.90
CA ALA A 81 -6.93 10.42 9.56
C ALA A 81 -6.65 9.07 8.88
N ASN A 82 -6.15 8.08 9.63
CA ASN A 82 -5.93 6.74 9.12
C ASN A 82 -7.26 6.01 8.83
N ILE A 83 -8.28 6.19 9.66
CA ILE A 83 -9.62 5.63 9.38
C ILE A 83 -10.25 6.30 8.16
N ILE A 84 -10.04 7.60 7.95
CA ILE A 84 -10.54 8.30 6.75
C ILE A 84 -9.86 7.76 5.47
N HIS A 85 -8.59 7.35 5.55
CA HIS A 85 -7.95 6.58 4.48
C HIS A 85 -8.73 5.27 4.20
N GLU A 86 -9.06 4.49 5.22
CA GLU A 86 -9.86 3.26 5.05
C GLU A 86 -11.31 3.54 4.58
N MET A 87 -11.89 4.67 4.97
CA MET A 87 -13.17 5.13 4.43
C MET A 87 -13.05 5.45 2.94
N PHE A 88 -11.91 5.93 2.47
CA PHE A 88 -11.68 6.16 1.04
C PHE A 88 -11.62 4.84 0.26
N HIS A 89 -11.10 3.75 0.83
CA HIS A 89 -11.26 2.43 0.24
C HIS A 89 -12.73 1.99 0.17
N SER A 90 -13.53 2.32 1.20
CA SER A 90 -14.98 2.09 1.16
C SER A 90 -15.65 2.83 0.00
N TYR A 91 -15.24 4.08 -0.25
CA TYR A 91 -15.67 4.87 -1.41
C TYR A 91 -15.20 4.31 -2.75
N GLN A 92 -13.96 3.81 -2.84
CA GLN A 92 -13.47 3.12 -4.02
C GLN A 92 -14.31 1.87 -4.33
N TYR A 93 -14.70 1.10 -3.32
CA TYR A 93 -15.61 -0.05 -3.49
C TYR A 93 -17.01 0.38 -3.94
N GLU A 94 -17.57 1.44 -3.36
CA GLU A 94 -18.85 2.01 -3.81
C GLU A 94 -18.79 2.45 -5.28
N CYS A 95 -17.68 3.08 -5.67
CA CYS A 95 -17.40 3.47 -7.05
C CYS A 95 -17.05 2.29 -7.97
N ARG A 96 -16.96 1.05 -7.44
CA ARG A 96 -16.56 -0.15 -8.18
C ARG A 96 -15.20 0.00 -8.85
N GLU A 97 -14.24 0.56 -8.13
CA GLU A 97 -12.84 0.64 -8.54
C GLU A 97 -12.34 -0.73 -9.05
N LYS A 98 -11.62 -0.73 -10.18
CA LYS A 98 -11.12 -1.94 -10.84
C LYS A 98 -9.61 -1.96 -11.00
N ARG A 99 -8.94 -0.87 -10.63
CA ARG A 99 -7.49 -0.69 -10.81
C ARG A 99 -6.68 -1.26 -9.64
N PHE A 100 -7.25 -2.16 -8.85
CA PHE A 100 -6.52 -2.87 -7.80
C PHE A 100 -5.33 -3.65 -8.39
N PRO A 101 -4.16 -3.60 -7.75
CA PRO A 101 -2.97 -4.33 -8.20
C PRO A 101 -3.10 -5.84 -7.92
N ASP A 102 -2.30 -6.63 -8.64
CA ASP A 102 -2.15 -8.07 -8.37
C ASP A 102 -0.90 -8.29 -7.50
N ASP A 103 -1.11 -8.39 -6.19
CA ASP A 103 -0.02 -8.55 -5.21
C ASP A 103 0.76 -9.85 -5.40
N LEU A 104 0.09 -10.94 -5.79
CA LEU A 104 0.74 -12.24 -5.95
C LEU A 104 1.61 -12.26 -7.20
N LYS A 105 1.17 -11.61 -8.28
CA LYS A 105 2.03 -11.38 -9.46
C LYS A 105 3.24 -10.49 -9.11
N ALA A 106 3.07 -9.52 -8.22
CA ALA A 106 4.15 -8.63 -7.81
C ALA A 106 5.25 -9.30 -6.99
N LEU A 107 5.02 -10.51 -6.47
CA LEU A 107 6.08 -11.30 -5.84
C LEU A 107 7.21 -11.67 -6.82
N ASP A 108 6.91 -11.72 -8.12
CA ASP A 108 7.86 -11.92 -9.21
C ASP A 108 8.44 -10.62 -9.78
N TYR A 109 8.25 -9.49 -9.08
CA TYR A 109 8.75 -8.20 -9.55
C TYR A 109 10.26 -8.27 -9.89
N PRO A 110 10.66 -7.89 -11.12
CA PRO A 110 12.05 -8.05 -11.57
C PRO A 110 13.06 -7.25 -10.75
N ILE A 111 14.09 -7.95 -10.28
CA ILE A 111 15.23 -7.34 -9.57
C ILE A 111 16.27 -6.89 -10.60
N VAL A 112 16.05 -5.71 -11.18
CA VAL A 112 16.94 -5.10 -12.19
C VAL A 112 17.63 -3.86 -11.61
N SER A 113 18.97 -3.86 -11.58
CA SER A 113 19.77 -2.77 -10.97
C SER A 113 19.41 -1.39 -11.54
N ASP A 114 19.37 -1.26 -12.86
CA ASP A 114 19.04 0.00 -13.53
C ASP A 114 17.63 0.50 -13.17
N ASN A 115 16.65 -0.40 -13.00
CA ASN A 115 15.32 -0.01 -12.56
C ASN A 115 15.32 0.53 -11.12
N ILE A 116 16.10 -0.08 -10.23
CA ILE A 116 16.19 0.33 -8.83
C ILE A 116 16.89 1.70 -8.72
N LEU A 117 17.97 1.91 -9.46
CA LEU A 117 18.67 3.19 -9.51
C LEU A 117 17.77 4.32 -10.05
N LEU A 118 17.03 4.05 -11.14
CA LEU A 118 16.07 4.99 -11.70
C LEU A 118 14.87 5.25 -10.78
N LYS A 119 14.40 4.23 -10.06
CA LYS A 119 13.35 4.37 -9.04
C LYS A 119 13.79 5.29 -7.90
N TYR A 120 15.01 5.13 -7.40
CA TYR A 120 15.54 6.04 -6.39
C TYR A 120 15.68 7.48 -6.93
N ALA A 121 16.22 7.64 -8.14
CA ALA A 121 16.36 8.96 -8.77
C ALA A 121 14.99 9.63 -9.01
N GLU A 122 13.97 8.86 -9.38
CA GLU A 122 12.57 9.29 -9.49
C GLU A 122 12.04 9.80 -8.14
N ASN A 123 12.23 9.02 -7.07
CA ASN A 123 11.84 9.43 -5.71
C ASN A 123 12.46 10.78 -5.31
N GLN A 124 13.73 11.01 -5.67
CA GLN A 124 14.39 12.29 -5.37
C GLN A 124 13.76 13.47 -6.14
N GLN A 125 13.27 13.25 -7.36
CA GLN A 125 12.51 14.29 -8.08
C GLN A 125 11.15 14.56 -7.44
N ILE A 126 10.45 13.53 -6.95
CA ILE A 126 9.19 13.72 -6.20
C ILE A 126 9.46 14.54 -4.92
N VAL A 127 10.50 14.19 -4.16
CA VAL A 127 10.91 14.93 -2.95
C VAL A 127 11.25 16.39 -3.28
N LYS A 128 12.03 16.62 -4.34
CA LYS A 128 12.38 17.97 -4.80
C LYS A 128 11.15 18.77 -5.21
N ALA A 129 10.20 18.14 -5.90
CA ALA A 129 8.93 18.76 -6.28
C ALA A 129 8.13 19.20 -5.05
N VAL A 130 7.91 18.31 -4.08
CA VAL A 130 7.11 18.59 -2.87
C VAL A 130 7.73 19.71 -2.01
N LYS A 131 9.06 19.78 -1.94
CA LYS A 131 9.78 20.82 -1.20
C LYS A 131 9.83 22.17 -1.92
N SER A 132 9.46 22.22 -3.20
CA SER A 132 9.50 23.44 -4.00
C SER A 132 8.20 24.25 -3.85
N ASN A 133 8.34 25.57 -3.78
CA ASN A 133 7.23 26.51 -3.94
C ASN A 133 7.16 27.10 -5.37
N ASP A 134 8.12 26.77 -6.23
CA ASP A 134 8.16 27.19 -7.63
C ASP A 134 7.50 26.13 -8.53
N LYS A 135 6.36 26.50 -9.11
CA LYS A 135 5.57 25.64 -10.03
C LYS A 135 6.34 25.22 -11.27
N ARG A 136 7.31 26.02 -11.74
CA ARG A 136 8.17 25.65 -12.87
C ARG A 136 9.10 24.50 -12.47
N ILE A 137 9.75 24.62 -11.31
CA ILE A 137 10.62 23.56 -10.78
C ILE A 137 9.82 22.28 -10.54
N ILE A 138 8.60 22.38 -9.99
CA ILE A 138 7.73 21.23 -9.79
C ILE A 138 7.46 20.52 -11.13
N LYS A 139 7.05 21.28 -12.16
CA LYS A 139 6.77 20.71 -13.49
C LYS A 139 8.00 20.07 -14.15
N GLU A 140 9.18 20.67 -13.99
CA GLU A 140 10.44 20.08 -14.46
C GLU A 140 10.73 18.75 -13.76
N CYS A 141 10.61 18.70 -12.43
CA CYS A 141 10.80 17.46 -11.66
C CYS A 141 9.80 16.37 -12.07
N LEU A 142 8.52 16.73 -12.22
CA LEU A 142 7.47 15.79 -12.68
C LEU A 142 7.76 15.27 -14.10
N SER A 143 8.29 16.10 -14.99
CA SER A 143 8.70 15.65 -16.33
C SER A 143 9.81 14.59 -16.25
N SER A 144 10.81 14.80 -15.39
CA SER A 144 11.85 13.79 -15.12
C SER A 144 11.30 12.51 -14.47
N VAL A 145 10.30 12.62 -13.59
CA VAL A 145 9.61 11.44 -13.02
C VAL A 145 8.98 10.60 -14.13
N PHE A 146 8.25 11.22 -15.06
CA PHE A 146 7.60 10.47 -16.14
C PHE A 146 8.59 9.91 -17.16
N ALA A 147 9.69 10.61 -17.45
CA ALA A 147 10.78 10.07 -18.25
C ALA A 147 11.41 8.83 -17.60
N SER A 148 11.65 8.88 -16.28
CA SER A 148 12.13 7.72 -15.51
C SER A 148 11.17 6.54 -15.62
N ARG A 149 9.87 6.76 -15.40
CA ARG A 149 8.83 5.74 -15.51
C ARG A 149 8.76 5.09 -16.88
N ALA A 150 8.85 5.89 -17.95
CA ALA A 150 8.89 5.38 -19.32
C ALA A 150 10.10 4.46 -19.53
N ARG A 151 11.29 4.86 -19.08
CA ARG A 151 12.49 4.03 -19.18
C ARG A 151 12.40 2.77 -18.30
N ARG A 152 11.86 2.89 -17.09
CA ARG A 152 11.66 1.75 -16.18
C ARG A 152 10.68 0.74 -16.79
N LYS A 153 9.60 1.19 -17.45
CA LYS A 153 8.68 0.33 -18.20
C LYS A 153 9.40 -0.48 -19.27
N GLU A 154 10.42 0.06 -19.94
CA GLU A 154 11.22 -0.71 -20.89
C GLU A 154 12.06 -1.81 -20.22
N LEU A 155 12.53 -1.56 -19.00
CA LEU A 155 13.39 -2.47 -18.22
C LEU A 155 12.60 -3.62 -17.59
N ILE A 156 11.45 -3.33 -17.00
CA ILE A 156 10.65 -4.31 -16.23
C ILE A 156 9.30 -4.66 -16.86
N LYS A 157 9.01 -4.11 -18.05
CA LYS A 157 7.81 -4.41 -18.82
C LYS A 157 6.52 -4.15 -18.02
N GLU A 158 5.56 -5.05 -18.06
CA GLU A 158 4.26 -4.93 -17.42
C GLU A 158 4.31 -4.91 -15.88
N TYR A 159 5.44 -5.25 -15.25
CA TYR A 159 5.56 -5.19 -13.80
C TYR A 159 5.51 -3.75 -13.26
N ILE A 160 5.79 -2.74 -14.09
CA ILE A 160 5.63 -1.34 -13.69
C ILE A 160 4.16 -0.99 -13.42
N ASP A 161 3.23 -1.69 -14.07
CA ASP A 161 1.79 -1.42 -13.93
C ASP A 161 1.31 -1.74 -12.50
N TYR A 162 2.02 -2.60 -11.77
CA TYR A 162 1.77 -2.82 -10.34
C TYR A 162 1.95 -1.53 -9.54
N GLU A 163 3.04 -0.79 -9.78
CA GLU A 163 3.28 0.49 -9.09
C GLU A 163 2.23 1.52 -9.46
N TYR A 164 1.88 1.65 -10.74
CA TYR A 164 0.87 2.62 -11.17
C TYR A 164 -0.51 2.35 -10.55
N LYS A 165 -0.89 1.08 -10.45
CA LYS A 165 -2.13 0.64 -9.79
C LYS A 165 -2.07 0.85 -8.29
N MET A 166 -0.95 0.53 -7.65
CA MET A 166 -0.77 0.73 -6.22
C MET A 166 -0.82 2.22 -5.84
N GLU A 167 -0.11 3.08 -6.58
CA GLU A 167 -0.18 4.54 -6.41
C GLU A 167 -1.58 5.09 -6.66
N THR A 168 -2.33 4.49 -7.59
CA THR A 168 -3.73 4.85 -7.84
C THR A 168 -4.59 4.49 -6.64
N VAL A 169 -4.56 3.25 -6.16
CA VAL A 169 -5.47 2.82 -5.09
C VAL A 169 -5.02 3.34 -3.73
N GLU A 170 -3.81 3.00 -3.31
CA GLU A 170 -3.27 3.30 -1.98
C GLU A 170 -2.69 4.71 -1.91
N GLY A 171 -2.01 5.17 -2.96
CA GLY A 171 -1.47 6.54 -3.01
C GLY A 171 -2.56 7.61 -2.96
N MET A 172 -3.71 7.38 -3.60
CA MET A 172 -4.89 8.26 -3.43
C MET A 172 -5.47 8.18 -2.02
N ALA A 173 -5.61 6.99 -1.44
CA ALA A 173 -6.12 6.83 -0.07
C ALA A 173 -5.21 7.53 0.95
N GLU A 174 -3.88 7.40 0.81
CA GLU A 174 -2.88 8.11 1.62
C GLU A 174 -2.97 9.62 1.44
N TYR A 175 -3.13 10.11 0.22
CA TYR A 175 -3.36 11.52 -0.06
C TYR A 175 -4.61 12.04 0.67
N ILE A 176 -5.70 11.29 0.64
CA ILE A 176 -6.95 11.64 1.33
C ILE A 176 -6.77 11.65 2.85
N GLY A 177 -6.11 10.63 3.41
CA GLY A 177 -5.75 10.59 4.83
C GLY A 177 -4.89 11.79 5.26
N LEU A 178 -3.90 12.19 4.44
CA LEU A 178 -3.10 13.40 4.70
C LEU A 178 -3.90 14.69 4.58
N CYS A 179 -4.77 14.82 3.57
CA CYS A 179 -5.63 15.99 3.44
C CYS A 179 -6.59 16.11 4.63
N ALA A 180 -7.13 15.00 5.13
CA ALA A 180 -7.92 14.98 6.35
C ALA A 180 -7.08 15.39 7.57
N LEU A 181 -5.88 14.81 7.73
CA LEU A 181 -4.97 15.19 8.81
C LEU A 181 -4.64 16.68 8.77
N LYS A 182 -4.44 17.26 7.58
CA LYS A 182 -4.18 18.70 7.40
C LYS A 182 -5.32 19.58 7.90
N GLN A 183 -6.58 19.14 7.72
CA GLN A 183 -7.75 19.87 8.24
C GLN A 183 -7.85 19.79 9.75
N LEU A 184 -7.43 18.66 10.34
CA LEU A 184 -7.58 18.37 11.76
C LEU A 184 -6.42 18.92 12.61
N ASP A 185 -5.18 18.76 12.12
CA ASP A 185 -3.95 19.10 12.81
C ASP A 185 -2.78 19.28 11.82
N TYR A 186 -2.43 20.54 11.56
CA TYR A 186 -1.42 20.89 10.57
C TYR A 186 0.00 20.43 10.95
N GLU A 187 0.36 20.47 12.25
CA GLU A 187 1.69 20.06 12.71
C GLU A 187 1.90 18.56 12.51
N LYS A 188 0.89 17.74 12.86
CA LYS A 188 0.92 16.30 12.60
C LYS A 188 0.98 15.98 11.11
N TYR A 189 0.27 16.74 10.29
CA TYR A 189 0.35 16.64 8.83
C TYR A 189 1.78 16.89 8.32
N GLU A 190 2.44 17.96 8.75
CA GLU A 190 3.82 18.26 8.34
C GLU A 190 4.79 17.16 8.78
N ASN A 191 4.66 16.67 10.01
CA ASN A 191 5.47 15.56 10.51
C ASN A 191 5.27 14.28 9.68
N LYS A 192 4.03 13.97 9.27
CA LYS A 192 3.74 12.79 8.44
C LYS A 192 4.28 12.95 7.01
N ILE A 193 4.20 14.15 6.42
CA ILE A 193 4.84 14.44 5.12
C ILE A 193 6.37 14.28 5.18
N ASN A 194 7.01 14.83 6.21
CA ASN A 194 8.46 14.72 6.37
C ASN A 194 8.89 13.25 6.48
N LYS A 195 8.12 12.42 7.20
CA LYS A 195 8.36 10.98 7.24
C LYS A 195 8.24 10.33 5.86
N TYR A 196 7.28 10.73 5.02
CA TYR A 196 7.13 10.18 3.66
C TYR A 196 8.29 10.60 2.76
N ILE A 197 8.76 11.85 2.91
CA ILE A 197 9.96 12.35 2.24
C ILE A 197 11.19 11.52 2.65
N ASP A 198 11.36 11.25 3.94
CA ASP A 198 12.49 10.44 4.44
C ASP A 198 12.42 9.01 3.92
N ASN A 199 11.21 8.42 3.87
CA ASN A 199 10.99 7.09 3.28
C ASN A 199 11.34 7.03 1.79
N LEU A 200 11.06 8.10 1.01
CA LEU A 200 11.45 8.19 -0.40
C LEU A 200 12.96 8.42 -0.59
N ALA A 201 13.63 8.97 0.42
CA ALA A 201 15.08 9.17 0.44
C ALA A 201 15.88 7.95 0.96
N ASP A 202 15.19 6.91 1.40
CA ASP A 202 15.83 5.67 1.85
C ASP A 202 16.55 4.96 0.69
N THR A 203 17.78 4.51 0.95
CA THR A 203 18.63 3.78 -0.01
C THR A 203 18.76 2.30 0.34
N ASP A 204 17.97 1.81 1.29
CA ASP A 204 18.02 0.43 1.78
C ASP A 204 16.61 -0.17 1.79
N ASN A 205 15.98 -0.32 2.95
CA ASN A 205 14.79 -1.16 3.13
C ASN A 205 13.57 -0.74 2.30
N ILE A 206 13.16 0.53 2.37
CA ILE A 206 11.91 1.00 1.74
C ILE A 206 12.04 1.03 0.22
N LEU A 207 13.24 1.28 -0.31
CA LEU A 207 13.48 1.28 -1.76
C LEU A 207 13.13 -0.07 -2.42
N PHE A 208 13.28 -1.19 -1.70
CA PHE A 208 12.98 -2.53 -2.19
C PHE A 208 11.56 -3.01 -1.86
N ASP A 209 10.79 -2.24 -1.11
CA ASP A 209 9.40 -2.52 -0.80
C ASP A 209 8.47 -1.78 -1.77
N ASN A 210 8.20 -2.42 -2.91
CA ASN A 210 7.39 -1.81 -3.97
C ASN A 210 6.01 -1.36 -3.50
N ARG A 211 5.41 -2.09 -2.54
CA ARG A 211 4.08 -1.77 -2.03
C ARG A 211 4.16 -0.54 -1.13
N ARG A 212 4.94 -0.58 -0.03
CA ARG A 212 5.08 0.55 0.90
C ARG A 212 5.58 1.80 0.19
N LEU A 213 6.53 1.67 -0.73
CA LEU A 213 7.06 2.80 -1.47
C LEU A 213 5.97 3.49 -2.31
N ALA A 214 5.09 2.73 -2.98
CA ALA A 214 4.01 3.27 -3.80
C ALA A 214 2.97 4.08 -3.01
N TYR A 215 2.80 3.80 -1.71
CA TYR A 215 1.95 4.59 -0.82
C TYR A 215 2.52 6.01 -0.70
N TYR A 216 3.82 6.10 -0.43
CA TYR A 216 4.52 7.36 -0.25
C TYR A 216 4.71 8.11 -1.57
N SER A 217 5.16 7.42 -2.63
CA SER A 217 5.40 8.05 -3.93
C SER A 217 4.11 8.52 -4.57
N GLY A 218 3.05 7.72 -4.55
CA GLY A 218 1.74 8.09 -5.07
C GLY A 218 1.15 9.28 -4.33
N CYS A 219 1.19 9.26 -2.99
CA CYS A 219 0.71 10.37 -2.17
C CYS A 219 1.48 11.68 -2.41
N LEU A 220 2.81 11.64 -2.38
CA LEU A 220 3.66 12.82 -2.58
C LEU A 220 3.61 13.33 -4.04
N LEU A 221 3.41 12.45 -5.02
CA LEU A 221 3.14 12.84 -6.41
C LEU A 221 1.86 13.67 -6.51
N LEU A 222 0.77 13.23 -5.87
CA LEU A 222 -0.50 13.98 -5.84
C LEU A 222 -0.36 15.34 -5.14
N ILE A 223 0.43 15.43 -4.07
CA ILE A 223 0.76 16.70 -3.42
C ILE A 223 1.51 17.64 -4.38
N ALA A 224 2.53 17.14 -5.07
CA ALA A 224 3.30 17.92 -6.04
C ALA A 224 2.41 18.43 -7.19
N LEU A 225 1.53 17.57 -7.74
CA LEU A 225 0.56 17.97 -8.77
C LEU A 225 -0.37 19.08 -8.25
N LYS A 226 -0.87 18.94 -7.02
CA LYS A 226 -1.73 19.94 -6.38
C LYS A 226 -1.00 21.29 -6.22
N GLN A 227 0.26 21.28 -5.78
CA GLN A 227 1.08 22.50 -5.64
C GLN A 227 1.35 23.20 -6.99
N ALA A 228 1.40 22.44 -8.09
CA ALA A 228 1.57 22.95 -9.44
C ALA A 228 0.26 23.35 -10.16
N ASP A 229 -0.87 23.32 -9.46
CA ASP A 229 -2.23 23.50 -10.01
C ASP A 229 -2.55 22.54 -11.17
N ILE A 230 -2.03 21.31 -11.11
CA ILE A 230 -2.30 20.27 -12.10
C ILE A 230 -3.47 19.44 -11.59
N CYS A 231 -4.57 19.45 -12.35
CA CYS A 231 -5.75 18.68 -11.99
C CYS A 231 -5.51 17.19 -12.24
N PHE A 232 -5.77 16.37 -11.22
CA PHE A 232 -5.76 14.90 -11.28
C PHE A 232 -7.10 14.30 -10.83
N PHE A 233 -8.08 15.15 -10.50
CA PHE A 233 -9.42 14.69 -10.16
C PHE A 233 -10.04 13.97 -11.35
N HIS A 234 -10.68 12.83 -11.08
CA HIS A 234 -11.39 12.03 -12.07
C HIS A 234 -12.56 11.28 -11.41
N ASP A 235 -13.53 10.87 -12.23
CA ASP A 235 -14.63 10.02 -11.78
C ASP A 235 -14.14 8.57 -11.69
N ILE A 236 -13.88 8.11 -10.47
CA ILE A 236 -13.38 6.75 -10.18
C ILE A 236 -14.27 5.67 -10.82
N SER A 237 -15.59 5.89 -10.86
CA SER A 237 -16.55 4.88 -11.34
C SER A 237 -16.50 4.60 -12.84
N LYS A 238 -15.89 5.51 -13.62
CA LYS A 238 -15.80 5.42 -15.08
C LYS A 238 -14.38 5.27 -15.58
N GLU A 239 -13.40 5.41 -14.71
CA GLU A 239 -12.01 5.48 -15.11
C GLU A 239 -11.37 4.09 -15.21
N THR A 240 -10.54 3.92 -16.24
CA THR A 240 -9.79 2.69 -16.51
C THR A 240 -8.29 2.92 -16.50
N LYS A 241 -7.84 4.15 -16.77
CA LYS A 241 -6.44 4.57 -16.68
C LYS A 241 -6.04 4.76 -15.21
N THR A 242 -4.82 4.39 -14.88
CA THR A 242 -4.18 4.74 -13.61
C THR A 242 -3.94 6.24 -13.50
N VAL A 243 -3.69 6.74 -12.28
CA VAL A 243 -3.33 8.16 -12.05
C VAL A 243 -2.15 8.57 -12.92
N TYR A 244 -1.11 7.73 -13.01
CA TYR A 244 0.05 7.96 -13.87
C TYR A 244 -0.34 8.14 -15.34
N GLU A 245 -1.18 7.26 -15.89
CA GLU A 245 -1.60 7.33 -17.29
C GLU A 245 -2.43 8.57 -17.58
N LEU A 246 -3.26 9.02 -16.63
CA LEU A 246 -4.06 10.24 -16.79
C LEU A 246 -3.21 11.51 -16.86
N ILE A 247 -2.20 11.60 -16.02
CA ILE A 247 -1.41 12.83 -15.87
C ILE A 247 -0.24 12.89 -16.85
N SER A 248 0.37 11.75 -17.21
CA SER A 248 1.61 11.71 -17.98
C SER A 248 1.43 12.22 -19.42
N GLU A 249 0.24 12.09 -20.00
CA GLU A 249 -0.10 12.63 -21.34
C GLU A 249 0.07 14.16 -21.42
N GLY A 250 -0.03 14.86 -20.29
CA GLY A 250 0.09 16.32 -20.21
C GLY A 250 1.53 16.86 -20.13
N PHE A 251 2.54 16.00 -20.13
CA PHE A 251 3.93 16.40 -19.89
C PHE A 251 4.83 16.21 -21.12
N PRO A 252 5.75 17.15 -21.38
CA PRO A 252 6.69 17.02 -22.48
C PRO A 252 7.73 15.93 -22.20
N ALA A 253 8.39 15.47 -23.25
CA ALA A 253 9.59 14.64 -23.11
C ALA A 253 10.65 15.39 -22.29
N ALA A 254 11.35 14.66 -21.41
CA ALA A 254 12.39 15.19 -20.55
C ALA A 254 13.54 14.19 -20.42
N ASP A 255 14.68 14.70 -19.93
CA ASP A 255 15.84 13.87 -19.64
C ASP A 255 15.60 13.01 -18.39
N LEU A 256 16.32 11.88 -18.34
CA LEU A 256 16.33 11.02 -17.17
C LEU A 256 16.93 11.76 -15.96
N PRO A 257 16.39 11.53 -14.75
CA PRO A 257 16.94 12.13 -13.55
C PRO A 257 18.37 11.63 -13.27
N GLU A 258 19.17 12.47 -12.63
CA GLU A 258 20.51 12.10 -12.19
C GLU A 258 20.45 10.98 -11.14
N ILE A 259 21.30 9.97 -11.33
CA ILE A 259 21.42 8.84 -10.40
C ILE A 259 22.48 9.17 -9.34
N LEU A 260 22.01 9.45 -8.12
CA LEU A 260 22.85 9.65 -6.94
C LEU A 260 23.00 8.34 -6.14
N HIS A 261 24.00 8.28 -5.24
CA HIS A 261 24.21 7.17 -4.31
C HIS A 261 24.33 5.76 -4.93
N LYS A 262 24.73 5.67 -6.21
CA LYS A 262 24.79 4.40 -6.95
C LYS A 262 25.45 3.25 -6.18
N TYR A 263 26.66 3.46 -5.65
CA TYR A 263 27.40 2.42 -4.93
C TYR A 263 26.67 1.93 -3.67
N ALA A 264 26.06 2.83 -2.91
CA ALA A 264 25.31 2.46 -1.70
C ALA A 264 24.08 1.63 -2.05
N ILE A 265 23.33 2.04 -3.08
CA ILE A 265 22.13 1.32 -3.56
C ILE A 265 22.48 -0.07 -4.09
N GLU A 266 23.57 -0.19 -4.85
CA GLU A 266 24.05 -1.49 -5.34
C GLU A 266 24.48 -2.43 -4.21
N GLU A 267 25.05 -1.89 -3.12
CA GLU A 267 25.38 -2.66 -1.93
C GLU A 267 24.11 -3.12 -1.18
N SER A 268 23.17 -2.20 -0.96
CA SER A 268 21.86 -2.51 -0.36
C SER A 268 21.10 -3.56 -1.16
N LEU A 269 21.17 -3.52 -2.49
CA LEU A 269 20.55 -4.52 -3.37
C LEU A 269 21.13 -5.92 -3.15
N LYS A 270 22.46 -6.03 -2.99
CA LYS A 270 23.10 -7.32 -2.67
C LYS A 270 22.61 -7.84 -1.32
N ARG A 271 22.59 -6.98 -0.29
CA ARG A 271 22.08 -7.34 1.04
C ARG A 271 20.61 -7.76 0.99
N TYR A 272 19.77 -7.07 0.23
CA TYR A 272 18.37 -7.42 0.03
C TYR A 272 18.21 -8.83 -0.56
N ILE A 273 18.97 -9.17 -1.60
CA ILE A 273 18.96 -10.50 -2.21
C ILE A 273 19.44 -11.57 -1.22
N ASP A 274 20.52 -11.30 -0.48
CA ASP A 274 21.07 -12.25 0.49
C ASP A 274 20.13 -12.47 1.68
N ASN A 275 19.50 -11.41 2.18
CA ASN A 275 18.49 -11.48 3.25
C ASN A 275 17.27 -12.30 2.81
N ARG A 276 16.82 -12.17 1.55
CA ARG A 276 15.75 -13.01 1.00
C ARG A 276 16.13 -14.49 1.06
N LYS A 277 17.33 -14.87 0.62
CA LYS A 277 17.78 -16.27 0.69
C LYS A 277 17.90 -16.76 2.13
N LYS A 278 18.46 -15.92 3.00
CA LYS A 278 18.63 -16.22 4.42
C LYS A 278 17.28 -16.48 5.10
N LEU A 279 16.23 -15.72 4.77
CA LEU A 279 14.88 -15.91 5.31
C LEU A 279 14.38 -17.35 5.15
N PHE A 280 14.52 -17.92 3.96
CA PHE A 280 14.13 -19.30 3.69
C PHE A 280 15.07 -20.30 4.36
N SER A 281 16.39 -20.07 4.30
CA SER A 281 17.38 -20.93 4.97
C SER A 281 17.11 -21.02 6.48
N ASP A 282 16.86 -19.89 7.14
CA ASP A 282 16.56 -19.82 8.57
C ASP A 282 15.24 -20.52 8.88
N PHE A 283 14.22 -20.38 8.03
CA PHE A 283 12.94 -21.10 8.19
C PHE A 283 13.12 -22.62 8.09
N PHE A 284 13.78 -23.12 7.05
CA PHE A 284 13.98 -24.57 6.86
C PHE A 284 14.96 -25.18 7.85
N SER A 285 15.88 -24.41 8.43
CA SER A 285 16.77 -24.89 9.51
C SER A 285 16.02 -25.38 10.76
N LYS A 286 14.77 -24.96 10.93
CA LYS A 286 13.89 -25.38 12.04
C LYS A 286 13.20 -26.72 11.80
N ASN A 287 13.46 -27.40 10.68
CA ASN A 287 12.82 -28.65 10.26
C ASN A 287 11.28 -28.56 10.24
N PRO A 288 10.70 -27.65 9.45
CA PRO A 288 9.26 -27.46 9.40
C PRO A 288 8.53 -28.72 8.91
N GLU A 289 7.33 -28.95 9.42
CA GLU A 289 6.44 -30.01 8.96
C GLU A 289 5.85 -29.64 7.59
N CYS A 290 5.85 -30.61 6.66
CA CYS A 290 5.31 -30.43 5.32
C CYS A 290 3.91 -31.06 5.22
N THR A 291 2.94 -30.28 4.73
CA THR A 291 1.63 -30.79 4.33
C THR A 291 1.48 -30.70 2.83
N GLU A 292 1.50 -31.86 2.14
CA GLU A 292 1.32 -31.94 0.69
C GLU A 292 -0.15 -32.07 0.31
N LYS A 293 -0.70 -31.01 -0.27
CA LYS A 293 -2.10 -30.96 -0.72
C LYS A 293 -2.33 -29.78 -1.67
N SER A 294 -3.30 -29.92 -2.56
CA SER A 294 -3.67 -28.87 -3.51
C SER A 294 -4.59 -27.83 -2.89
N PHE A 295 -4.16 -26.57 -2.90
CA PHE A 295 -4.94 -25.41 -2.46
C PHE A 295 -4.87 -24.25 -3.45
N LYS A 296 -5.75 -23.27 -3.24
CA LYS A 296 -5.69 -21.94 -3.83
C LYS A 296 -5.52 -20.88 -2.75
N ILE A 297 -4.61 -19.93 -2.94
CA ILE A 297 -4.55 -18.74 -2.09
C ILE A 297 -5.84 -17.94 -2.31
N CYS A 298 -6.55 -17.61 -1.22
CA CYS A 298 -7.81 -16.85 -1.25
C CYS A 298 -7.85 -15.67 -0.27
N GLY A 299 -6.78 -15.47 0.50
CA GLY A 299 -6.53 -14.26 1.27
C GLY A 299 -5.16 -14.33 1.93
N TYR A 300 -4.57 -13.18 2.22
CA TYR A 300 -3.16 -13.07 2.63
C TYR A 300 -2.88 -11.67 3.16
N ASP A 301 -1.74 -11.52 3.83
CA ASP A 301 -1.17 -10.21 4.16
C ASP A 301 -0.18 -9.77 3.07
N PRO A 302 -0.56 -8.87 2.14
CA PRO A 302 0.30 -8.45 1.03
C PRO A 302 1.58 -7.74 1.48
N MET A 303 1.62 -7.20 2.70
CA MET A 303 2.74 -6.39 3.20
C MET A 303 3.89 -7.23 3.74
N ASN A 304 3.67 -8.54 3.92
CA ASN A 304 4.56 -9.44 4.64
C ASN A 304 4.74 -10.79 3.92
N MET A 305 4.82 -10.75 2.59
CA MET A 305 5.10 -11.89 1.72
C MET A 305 6.41 -11.71 0.97
N VAL A 306 7.16 -12.80 0.83
CA VAL A 306 8.42 -12.84 0.05
C VAL A 306 8.44 -14.12 -0.76
N LYS A 307 8.79 -14.03 -2.05
CA LYS A 307 8.95 -15.20 -2.92
C LYS A 307 10.43 -15.50 -3.18
N LEU A 308 10.77 -16.78 -3.27
CA LEU A 308 12.07 -17.28 -3.76
C LEU A 308 11.78 -18.53 -4.58
N ASP A 309 12.04 -18.45 -5.89
CA ASP A 309 11.67 -19.48 -6.86
C ASP A 309 10.18 -19.86 -6.73
N ASN A 310 9.87 -21.13 -6.49
CA ASN A 310 8.51 -21.63 -6.29
C ASN A 310 8.05 -21.62 -4.82
N LEU A 311 8.73 -20.89 -3.94
CA LEU A 311 8.39 -20.79 -2.52
C LEU A 311 7.93 -19.39 -2.15
N VAL A 312 6.81 -19.29 -1.43
CA VAL A 312 6.28 -18.03 -0.91
C VAL A 312 6.26 -18.08 0.61
N TRP A 313 7.09 -17.28 1.24
CA TRP A 313 7.10 -17.09 2.68
C TRP A 313 6.07 -16.03 3.08
N CYS A 314 5.24 -16.33 4.07
CA CYS A 314 4.23 -15.44 4.64
C CYS A 314 4.50 -15.28 6.14
N LYS A 315 4.49 -14.04 6.65
CA LYS A 315 4.87 -13.78 8.05
C LYS A 315 3.77 -14.03 9.08
N TYR A 316 2.56 -13.55 8.80
CA TYR A 316 1.51 -13.37 9.81
C TYR A 316 0.29 -14.25 9.56
N PHE A 317 -0.24 -14.27 8.33
CA PHE A 317 -1.30 -15.19 7.97
C PHE A 317 -1.40 -15.43 6.46
N VAL A 318 -2.06 -16.54 6.10
CA VAL A 318 -2.56 -16.83 4.75
C VAL A 318 -3.83 -17.69 4.83
N MET A 319 -4.74 -17.49 3.89
CA MET A 319 -5.96 -18.29 3.72
C MET A 319 -5.86 -19.15 2.47
N LEU A 320 -6.00 -20.46 2.65
CA LEU A 320 -5.91 -21.48 1.61
C LEU A 320 -7.27 -22.16 1.41
N LYS A 321 -7.79 -22.14 0.19
CA LYS A 321 -9.02 -22.83 -0.16
C LYS A 321 -8.73 -24.17 -0.84
N GLU A 322 -9.24 -25.24 -0.26
CA GLU A 322 -9.27 -26.55 -0.90
C GLU A 322 -10.50 -26.65 -1.82
N LYS A 323 -10.34 -27.23 -3.02
CA LYS A 323 -11.44 -27.33 -4.00
C LYS A 323 -12.68 -28.07 -3.46
N ALA A 324 -12.48 -29.02 -2.56
CA ALA A 324 -13.54 -29.87 -2.00
C ALA A 324 -14.19 -29.31 -0.72
N LYS A 325 -13.71 -28.17 -0.18
CA LYS A 325 -14.24 -27.58 1.05
C LYS A 325 -14.82 -26.19 0.77
N GLU A 326 -15.91 -25.88 1.48
CA GLU A 326 -16.53 -24.55 1.40
C GLU A 326 -15.66 -23.51 2.12
N ASP A 327 -15.26 -23.82 3.35
CA ASP A 327 -14.51 -22.92 4.21
C ASP A 327 -13.00 -22.93 3.91
N PRO A 328 -12.36 -21.76 3.86
CA PRO A 328 -10.91 -21.65 3.72
C PRO A 328 -10.19 -22.08 5.01
N LEU A 329 -9.00 -22.63 4.84
CA LEU A 329 -8.04 -22.89 5.92
C LEU A 329 -7.25 -21.60 6.18
N LEU A 330 -7.48 -20.97 7.33
CA LEU A 330 -6.66 -19.86 7.82
C LEU A 330 -5.46 -20.40 8.59
N ILE A 331 -4.26 -20.06 8.11
CA ILE A 331 -2.99 -20.39 8.76
C ILE A 331 -2.43 -19.10 9.35
N TYR A 332 -2.27 -19.07 10.66
CA TYR A 332 -1.60 -17.99 11.39
C TYR A 332 -0.11 -18.25 11.54
N ASN A 333 0.65 -17.18 11.79
CA ASN A 333 2.10 -17.15 11.94
C ASN A 333 2.87 -17.47 10.65
N GLN A 334 4.17 -17.75 10.80
CA GLN A 334 5.08 -17.95 9.68
C GLN A 334 4.80 -19.26 8.97
N VAL A 335 4.60 -19.19 7.65
CA VAL A 335 4.37 -20.35 6.77
C VAL A 335 5.12 -20.15 5.46
N VAL A 336 5.64 -21.23 4.89
CA VAL A 336 6.15 -21.24 3.52
C VAL A 336 5.22 -22.06 2.66
N LEU A 337 4.79 -21.51 1.52
CA LEU A 337 3.96 -22.17 0.54
C LEU A 337 4.83 -22.62 -0.63
N LYS A 338 4.60 -23.84 -1.14
CA LYS A 338 5.14 -24.30 -2.42
C LYS A 338 4.12 -24.05 -3.51
N VAL A 339 4.36 -23.05 -4.34
CA VAL A 339 3.44 -22.59 -5.39
C VAL A 339 3.81 -23.15 -6.76
N ASP A 340 2.87 -23.10 -7.71
CA ASP A 340 3.16 -23.37 -9.12
C ASP A 340 3.97 -22.21 -9.73
N GLU A 341 4.90 -22.52 -10.63
CA GLU A 341 5.75 -21.50 -11.29
C GLU A 341 4.95 -20.58 -12.22
N THR A 342 3.89 -21.10 -12.84
CA THR A 342 3.05 -20.37 -13.79
C THR A 342 1.83 -19.70 -13.14
N ASP A 343 1.50 -20.11 -11.91
CA ASP A 343 0.37 -19.60 -11.16
C ASP A 343 0.66 -19.59 -9.66
N THR A 344 1.14 -18.44 -9.17
CA THR A 344 1.45 -18.21 -7.75
C THR A 344 0.23 -18.42 -6.82
N THR A 345 -1.01 -18.43 -7.34
CA THR A 345 -2.21 -18.73 -6.53
C THR A 345 -2.36 -20.22 -6.24
N SER A 346 -1.77 -21.10 -7.06
CA SER A 346 -1.83 -22.55 -6.91
C SER A 346 -0.78 -23.03 -5.93
N VAL A 347 -1.21 -23.68 -4.84
CA VAL A 347 -0.34 -24.22 -3.79
C VAL A 347 -0.37 -25.74 -3.84
N SER A 348 0.80 -26.37 -3.84
CA SER A 348 0.99 -27.82 -3.85
C SER A 348 1.38 -28.40 -2.48
N ALA A 349 1.98 -27.56 -1.63
CA ALA A 349 2.28 -27.89 -0.24
C ALA A 349 2.44 -26.62 0.59
N TYR A 350 2.34 -26.74 1.90
CA TYR A 350 2.80 -25.71 2.83
C TYR A 350 3.66 -26.31 3.94
N TYR A 351 4.51 -25.46 4.52
CA TYR A 351 5.46 -25.80 5.57
C TYR A 351 5.21 -24.92 6.80
N THR A 352 5.08 -25.53 7.97
CA THR A 352 4.86 -24.85 9.27
C THR A 352 5.87 -25.34 10.31
N VAL A 353 6.32 -24.45 11.20
CA VAL A 353 7.26 -24.77 12.29
C VAL A 353 6.51 -25.06 13.58
#